data_AF-A0A920NNV3-F1
#
_entry.id   AF-A0A920NNV3-F1
#
_cell.length_a   1.000
_cell.length_b   1.000
_cell.length_c   1.000
_cell.angle_alpha   90.00
_cell.angle_beta   90.00
_cell.angle_gamma   90.00
#
_symmetry.space_group_name_H-M   'P 1'
#
loop_
_entity.id
_entity.type
_entity.pdbx_description
1 polymer ?
#
loop_
_entity_poly.entity_id
_entity_poly.type
_entity_poly.pdbx_seq_one_letter_code
_entity_poly.pdbx_strand_id
1 'polypeptide(L)' 'MIDNVRNILAIELLTSTTINELFHAPLKMARGTQPVIKLLKKHVHFSRGDRPLHTDIKVVNDLIKTRKILSLVNKNYELN' A
#
# COMPACT_ATOMS: atom_id res chain seq x y z
N MET A 1 -9.92 5.67 -18.47
CA MET A 1 -8.48 5.36 -18.48
C MET A 1 -7.85 5.47 -17.09
N ILE A 2 -8.07 6.57 -16.34
CA ILE A 2 -7.47 6.77 -15.02
C ILE A 2 -7.79 5.69 -13.98
N ASP A 3 -8.99 5.10 -14.01
CA ASP A 3 -9.38 4.06 -13.05
C ASP A 3 -8.65 2.74 -13.27
N ASN A 4 -8.34 2.39 -14.53
CA ASN A 4 -7.55 1.20 -14.86
C ASN A 4 -6.11 1.35 -14.34
N VAL A 5 -5.51 2.52 -14.55
CA VAL A 5 -4.17 2.83 -14.01
C VAL A 5 -4.17 2.77 -12.49
N ARG A 6 -5.20 3.31 -11.84
CA ARG A 6 -5.31 3.25 -10.37
C ARG A 6 -5.45 1.83 -9.85
N ASN A 7 -6.15 0.95 -10.57
CA ASN A 7 -6.23 -0.48 -10.23
C ASN A 7 -4.87 -1.16 -10.34
N ILE A 8 -4.09 -0.87 -11.39
CA ILE A 8 -2.73 -1.41 -11.54
C ILE A 8 -1.84 -0.96 -10.37
N LEU A 9 -1.86 0.33 -10.03
CA LEU A 9 -1.11 0.87 -8.89
C LEU A 9 -1.57 0.27 -7.55
N ALA A 10 -2.87 0.01 -7.39
CA ALA A 10 -3.38 -0.62 -6.19
C ALA A 10 -2.87 -2.07 -6.02
N ILE A 11 -2.80 -2.82 -7.13
CA ILE A 11 -2.23 -4.16 -7.15
C ILE A 11 -0.74 -4.09 -6.81
N GLU A 12 0.03 -3.24 -7.47
CA GLU A 12 1.47 -3.09 -7.25
C GLU A 12 1.81 -2.70 -5.81
N LEU A 13 1.04 -1.77 -5.23
CA LEU A 13 1.24 -1.35 -3.85
C LEU A 13 0.87 -2.45 -2.85
N LEU A 14 -0.21 -3.19 -3.12
CA LEU A 14 -0.61 -4.35 -2.33
C LEU A 14 0.48 -5.44 -2.37
N THR A 15 1.00 -5.78 -3.55
CA THR A 15 2.05 -6.80 -3.70
C THR A 15 3.35 -6.36 -3.03
N SER A 16 3.80 -5.11 -3.26
CA SER A 16 5.04 -4.60 -2.68
C SER A 16 5.01 -4.57 -1.16
N THR A 17 3.88 -4.16 -0.58
CA THR A 17 3.72 -4.13 0.88
C THR A 17 3.54 -5.52 1.49
N THR A 18 2.91 -6.45 0.76
CA THR A 18 2.83 -7.87 1.17
C THR A 18 4.22 -8.51 1.22
N ILE A 19 5.04 -8.30 0.18
CA ILE A 19 6.42 -8.82 0.14
C ILE A 19 7.24 -8.24 1.28
N ASN A 20 7.16 -6.92 1.48
CA ASN A 20 7.92 -6.27 2.54
C ASN A 20 7.53 -6.80 3.93
N GLU A 21 6.23 -6.96 4.17
CA GLU A 21 5.73 -7.40 5.48
C GLU A 21 6.00 -8.88 5.77
N LEU A 22 5.79 -9.76 4.80
CA LEU A 22 5.78 -11.20 5.05
C LEU A 22 7.11 -11.90 4.76
N PHE A 23 7.98 -11.30 3.94
CA PHE A 23 9.18 -11.95 3.41
C PHE A 23 10.48 -11.22 3.73
N HIS A 24 10.44 -9.91 4.05
CA HIS A 24 11.66 -9.14 4.32
C HIS A 24 11.87 -8.77 5.79
N ALA A 25 11.08 -9.32 6.74
CA ALA A 25 11.37 -9.16 8.15
C ALA A 25 12.78 -9.71 8.50
N PRO A 26 13.60 -9.01 9.31
CA PRO A 26 13.28 -7.84 10.14
C PRO A 26 13.57 -6.47 9.49
N LEU A 27 13.83 -6.42 8.18
CA LEU A 27 14.12 -5.16 7.48
C LEU A 27 12.92 -4.21 7.57
N LYS A 28 13.21 -2.91 7.69
CA LYS A 28 12.20 -1.84 7.80
C LYS A 28 12.21 -1.00 6.53
N MET A 29 11.03 -0.50 6.17
CA MET A 29 10.88 0.43 5.06
C MET A 29 11.55 1.78 5.37
N ALA A 30 11.94 2.50 4.33
CA ALA A 30 12.45 3.85 4.45
C ALA A 30 11.44 4.79 5.14
N ARG A 31 11.93 5.85 5.78
CA ARG A 31 11.11 6.79 6.57
C ARG A 31 9.91 7.34 5.82
N GLY A 32 10.03 7.66 4.53
CA GLY A 32 8.93 8.19 3.73
C GLY A 32 7.83 7.16 3.40
N THR A 33 8.18 5.87 3.34
CA THR A 33 7.26 4.78 2.98
C THR A 33 6.72 4.01 4.18
N GLN A 34 7.40 4.05 5.33
CA GLN A 34 6.99 3.38 6.56
C GLN A 34 5.59 3.80 7.05
N PRO A 35 5.14 5.06 6.91
CA PRO A 35 3.77 5.44 7.22
C PRO A 35 2.75 4.73 6.32
N VAL A 36 3.05 4.55 5.03
CA VAL A 36 2.17 3.90 4.06
C VAL A 36 1.94 2.43 4.42
N ILE A 37 3.01 1.69 4.75
CA ILE A 37 2.84 0.28 5.16
C ILE A 37 2.01 0.17 6.45
N LYS A 38 2.21 1.07 7.41
CA LYS A 38 1.40 1.14 8.64
C LYS A 38 -0.07 1.46 8.36
N LEU A 39 -0.36 2.32 7.38
CA LEU A 39 -1.73 2.61 6.96
C LEU A 39 -2.39 1.38 6.33
N LEU A 40 -1.67 0.68 5.45
CA LEU A 40 -2.19 -0.49 4.74
C LEU A 40 -2.48 -1.65 5.69
N LYS A 41 -1.62 -1.92 6.67
CA LYS A 41 -1.88 -2.93 7.73
C LYS A 41 -3.21 -2.76 8.47
N LYS A 42 -3.75 -1.54 8.52
CA LYS A 42 -5.03 -1.25 9.17
C LYS A 42 -6.25 -1.64 8.33
N HIS A 43 -6.08 -1.79 7.01
CA HIS A 43 -7.18 -1.99 6.07
C HIS A 43 -7.02 -3.24 5.20
N VAL A 44 -5.82 -3.81 5.14
CA VAL A 44 -5.46 -4.96 4.31
C VAL A 44 -4.94 -6.10 5.19
N HIS A 45 -5.37 -7.32 4.88
CA HIS A 45 -4.88 -8.51 5.56
C HIS A 45 -3.68 -9.11 4.82
N PHE A 46 -2.48 -8.95 5.37
CA PHE A 46 -1.29 -9.60 4.82
C PHE A 46 -1.21 -11.04 5.34
N SER A 47 -1.35 -12.02 4.44
CA SER A 47 -1.33 -13.45 4.77
C SER A 47 -0.50 -14.25 3.77
N ARG A 48 0.03 -15.38 4.23
CA ARG A 48 0.61 -16.40 3.35
C ARG A 48 -0.50 -17.29 2.81
N GLY A 49 -0.36 -17.74 1.56
CA GLY A 49 -1.35 -18.58 0.88
C GLY A 49 -2.46 -17.80 0.17
N ASP A 50 -3.24 -18.53 -0.61
CA ASP A 50 -4.24 -17.95 -1.50
C ASP A 50 -5.47 -17.45 -0.74
N ARG A 51 -6.02 -16.33 -1.22
CA ARG A 51 -7.29 -15.76 -0.75
C ARG A 51 -7.85 -14.78 -1.77
N PRO A 52 -9.15 -14.41 -1.68
CA PRO A 52 -9.70 -13.35 -2.50
C PRO A 52 -9.02 -12.00 -2.24
N LEU A 53 -8.50 -11.35 -3.29
CA LEU A 53 -7.78 -10.06 -3.20
C LEU A 53 -8.62 -8.85 -3.63
N HIS A 54 -9.81 -9.08 -4.21
CA HIS A 54 -10.64 -8.00 -4.76
C HIS A 54 -10.93 -6.89 -3.74
N THR A 55 -11.26 -7.27 -2.50
CA THR A 55 -11.55 -6.32 -1.42
C THR A 55 -10.33 -5.47 -1.08
N ASP A 56 -9.14 -6.06 -0.95
CA ASP A 56 -7.93 -5.28 -0.64
C ASP A 56 -7.55 -4.36 -1.80
N ILE A 57 -7.62 -4.84 -3.04
CA ILE A 57 -7.34 -4.02 -4.23
C ILE A 57 -8.27 -2.81 -4.24
N LYS A 58 -9.56 -3.00 -3.94
CA LYS A 58 -10.53 -1.90 -3.86
C LYS A 58 -10.19 -0.91 -2.74
N VAL A 59 -9.86 -1.41 -1.56
CA VAL A 59 -9.44 -0.58 -0.42
C VAL A 59 -8.19 0.24 -0.76
N VAL A 60 -7.16 -0.37 -1.36
CA VAL A 60 -5.94 0.33 -1.76
C VAL A 60 -6.25 1.36 -2.85
N ASN A 61 -7.09 1.02 -3.83
CA ASN A 61 -7.57 1.95 -4.85
C ASN A 61 -8.25 3.17 -4.22
N ASP A 62 -9.13 2.98 -3.25
CA ASP A 62 -9.81 4.07 -2.54
C ASP A 62 -8.82 4.94 -1.75
N LEU A 63 -7.80 4.36 -1.14
CA LEU A 63 -6.73 5.11 -0.45
C LEU A 63 -5.89 5.95 -1.41
N ILE A 64 -5.66 5.48 -2.64
CA ILE A 64 -5.02 6.27 -3.71
C ILE A 64 -5.97 7.38 -4.18
N LYS A 65 -7.23 7.04 -4.45
CA LYS A 65 -8.26 7.96 -4.97
C LYS A 65 -8.51 9.13 -4.01
N THR A 66 -8.56 8.85 -2.71
CA THR A 66 -8.75 9.86 -1.65
C THR A 66 -7.48 10.63 -1.32
N ARG A 67 -6.36 10.39 -2.03
CA ARG A 67 -5.04 11.00 -1.80
C ARG A 67 -4.47 10.75 -0.40
N LYS A 68 -5.02 9.81 0.36
CA LYS A 68 -4.61 9.53 1.74
C LYS A 68 -3.17 9.04 1.81
N ILE A 69 -2.74 8.25 0.82
CA ILE A 69 -1.34 7.81 0.68
C ILE A 69 -0.42 9.00 0.42
N LEU A 70 -0.74 9.85 -0.57
CA LEU A 70 0.08 11.01 -0.92
C LEU A 70 0.20 12.02 0.23
N SER A 71 -0.91 12.33 0.89
CA SER A 71 -0.93 13.20 2.08
C SER A 71 -0.03 12.65 3.19
N LEU A 72 -0.03 11.33 3.40
CA LEU A 72 0.79 10.69 4.41
C LEU A 72 2.28 10.75 4.06
N VAL A 73 2.64 10.53 2.79
CA VAL A 73 4.04 10.65 2.34
C VAL A 73 4.53 12.09 2.51
N ASN A 74 3.80 13.08 1.97
CA ASN A 74 4.18 14.50 2.04
C ASN A 74 4.34 15.01 3.48
N LYS A 75 3.55 14.49 4.43
CA LYS A 75 3.68 14.84 5.86
C LYS A 75 4.95 14.28 6.51
N ASN A 76 5.45 13.15 6.01
CA ASN A 76 6.54 12.41 6.65
C ASN A 76 7.85 12.45 5.85
N TYR A 77 7.82 13.05 4.67
CA TYR A 77 8.95 13.15 3.77
C TYR A 77 8.76 14.34 2.83
N GLU A 78 9.76 15.22 2.79
CA GLU A 78 9.83 16.30 1.82
C GLU A 78 10.16 15.71 0.45
N LEU A 79 9.14 15.57 -0.38
CA LEU A 79 9.34 15.30 -1.80
C LEU A 79 9.72 16.64 -2.44
N ASN A 80 11.01 16.84 -2.66
CA ASN A 80 11.56 17.98 -3.41
C ASN A 80 11.03 18.02 -4.84
#